data_AF-A0A420W8G0-F1
#
_entry.id   AF-A0A420W8G0-F1
#
_cell.length_a   1.000
_cell.length_b   1.000
_cell.length_c   1.000
_cell.angle_alpha   90.00
_cell.angle_beta   90.00
_cell.angle_gamma   90.00
#
_symmetry.space_group_name_H-M   'P 1'
#
loop_
_entity.id
_entity.type
_entity.pdbx_description
1 polymer ?
#
loop_
_entity_poly.entity_id
_entity_poly.type
_entity_poly.pdbx_seq_one_letter_code
_entity_poly.pdbx_strand_id
1 'polypeptide(L)'
;MRKVLSLLTVALLSSCSLSSLNPFKKEEEVKYQTYTGYSVQQEAPKGLKGIKNVVYYMKREFTPLEGEIVLNSYDGFLIDLGKESGVSVGDRFITESGAILKVTQVRKEYSVALPTLGNPMVGEKVEKLLFNRVLYLDFTKRKGKELYRKLKKEVPSLHLAPYEEGERFKEKFHLKFPSDFKRKIPADKLTGYDGYIIVTDVGTEVYDGTKKLLKIFPWEGAPVTSYSLAPGSLYRIVYDFKGKHATSLFAANIDSSPETEIVVSTKNSIKVFRATPYGVKEVYKFKNPFPGSYLFHVCPVELDKSGVFEFIVDGFYQEDKSVSSGLFKVENGKLVRIARTNLITSCFDTDGDGVNDSIFGQEVSSESDKLFGKRVWKLKVSGSKLKKTERVKVPKEFQVTSAQLFKNGGKTYFAYYDLDYYFNVSDGEKLLWRSPIQIGASPNSIYWYNDDILISYYITPKPKPIDADGDGNEEVLFSQNKNAVPGVLRNIYTFDGGRVLLLYRSGETFDWEEATSPVYKLGGIEEFDYLPQYDVFVSIFTEVNILKNPHSKLLFIKPKF
;
A
#
# COMPACT_ATOMS: atom_id res chain seq x y z
N MET A 1 -60.68 -55.79 -15.91
CA MET A 1 -61.57 -54.68 -15.50
C MET A 1 -60.87 -53.83 -14.46
N ARG A 2 -61.04 -52.50 -14.53
CA ARG A 2 -60.43 -51.43 -13.72
C ARG A 2 -59.01 -51.02 -14.14
N LYS A 3 -58.64 -49.74 -14.19
CA LYS A 3 -59.35 -48.45 -14.13
C LYS A 3 -58.32 -47.39 -14.56
N VAL A 4 -58.73 -46.52 -15.48
CA VAL A 4 -58.53 -45.05 -15.51
C VAL A 4 -57.34 -44.47 -14.72
N LEU A 5 -56.40 -43.83 -15.42
CA LEU A 5 -56.03 -42.44 -15.12
C LEU A 5 -55.35 -41.76 -16.31
N SER A 6 -55.69 -40.50 -16.49
CA SER A 6 -55.55 -39.69 -17.69
C SER A 6 -54.23 -38.92 -17.80
N LEU A 7 -53.87 -38.68 -19.07
CA LEU A 7 -53.12 -37.58 -19.67
C LEU A 7 -52.32 -36.61 -18.79
N LEU A 8 -51.03 -36.49 -19.11
CA LEU A 8 -50.27 -35.22 -19.06
C LEU A 8 -49.38 -35.08 -20.31
N THR A 9 -49.76 -34.08 -21.12
CA THR A 9 -48.95 -33.03 -21.77
C THR A 9 -47.66 -33.35 -22.55
N VAL A 10 -47.70 -32.91 -23.81
CA VAL A 10 -46.60 -32.71 -24.76
C VAL A 10 -45.83 -31.42 -24.44
N ALA A 11 -44.50 -31.48 -24.46
CA ALA A 11 -43.64 -30.41 -25.01
C ALA A 11 -42.25 -30.97 -25.36
N LEU A 12 -41.88 -30.82 -26.63
CA LEU A 12 -40.63 -31.21 -27.28
C LEU A 12 -39.52 -30.17 -27.07
N LEU A 13 -38.31 -30.59 -27.49
CA LEU A 13 -37.06 -29.86 -27.84
C LEU A 13 -35.92 -30.13 -26.83
N SER A 14 -34.69 -30.50 -27.19
CA SER A 14 -34.06 -30.85 -28.47
C SER A 14 -32.61 -31.29 -28.20
N SER A 15 -32.22 -32.42 -28.78
CA SER A 15 -30.89 -32.84 -29.25
C SER A 15 -29.61 -32.62 -28.41
N CYS A 16 -29.10 -33.76 -27.97
CA CYS A 16 -27.75 -34.12 -27.56
C CYS A 16 -26.60 -33.54 -28.40
N SER A 17 -25.50 -33.19 -27.73
CA SER A 17 -24.16 -33.64 -28.15
C SER A 17 -23.35 -34.07 -26.92
N LEU A 18 -23.28 -35.40 -26.75
CA LEU A 18 -22.42 -36.13 -25.84
C LEU A 18 -21.05 -36.27 -26.51
N SER A 19 -20.13 -35.35 -26.25
CA SER A 19 -18.72 -35.53 -26.61
C SER A 19 -17.82 -34.61 -25.78
N SER A 20 -17.44 -35.05 -24.57
CA SER A 20 -16.11 -34.79 -23.95
C SER A 20 -16.07 -35.22 -22.48
N LEU A 21 -16.25 -36.52 -22.21
CA LEU A 21 -15.77 -37.13 -20.97
C LEU A 21 -14.60 -38.05 -21.33
N ASN A 22 -13.39 -37.49 -21.35
CA ASN A 22 -12.16 -38.25 -21.40
C ASN A 22 -11.23 -37.79 -20.27
N PRO A 23 -11.14 -38.51 -19.14
CA PRO A 23 -10.41 -38.08 -17.95
C PRO A 23 -8.89 -38.30 -18.03
N PHE A 24 -8.33 -38.62 -19.21
CA PHE A 24 -6.89 -38.86 -19.40
C PHE A 24 -6.28 -38.13 -20.61
N LYS A 25 -6.82 -36.97 -20.99
CA LYS A 25 -6.11 -36.09 -21.92
C LYS A 25 -5.05 -35.32 -21.12
N LYS A 26 -3.77 -35.61 -21.35
CA LYS A 26 -2.66 -34.73 -20.93
C LYS A 26 -3.00 -33.33 -21.43
N GLU A 27 -3.33 -32.43 -20.52
CA GLU A 27 -3.37 -31.01 -20.82
C GLU A 27 -2.00 -30.66 -21.39
N GLU A 28 -1.97 -30.19 -22.63
CA GLU A 28 -0.80 -29.51 -23.16
C GLU A 28 -0.47 -28.40 -22.16
N GLU A 29 0.75 -28.40 -21.62
CA GLU A 29 1.26 -27.28 -20.84
C GLU A 29 1.02 -26.03 -21.67
N VAL A 30 0.02 -25.23 -21.27
CA VAL A 30 -0.08 -23.84 -21.68
C VAL A 30 1.12 -23.17 -21.04
N LYS A 31 2.26 -23.24 -21.74
CA LYS A 31 3.42 -22.42 -21.47
C LYS A 31 2.95 -20.99 -21.74
N TYR A 32 2.46 -20.33 -20.70
CA TYR A 32 2.44 -18.89 -20.65
C TYR A 32 3.88 -18.46 -20.88
N GLN A 33 4.20 -18.03 -22.10
CA GLN A 33 5.33 -17.14 -22.29
C GLN A 33 5.01 -15.95 -21.40
N THR A 34 5.71 -15.89 -20.27
CA THR A 34 5.78 -14.69 -19.45
C THR A 34 6.20 -13.60 -20.42
N TYR A 35 5.29 -12.70 -20.74
CA TYR A 35 5.62 -11.48 -21.44
C TYR A 35 6.58 -10.73 -20.52
N THR A 36 7.87 -10.94 -20.72
CA THR A 36 8.90 -10.04 -20.22
C THR A 36 8.75 -8.79 -21.05
N GLY A 37 7.84 -7.91 -20.62
CA GLY A 37 7.84 -6.54 -21.08
C GLY A 37 9.21 -5.98 -20.78
N TYR A 38 10.06 -5.89 -21.81
CA TYR A 38 11.29 -5.13 -21.75
C TYR A 38 10.88 -3.66 -21.60
N SER A 39 10.60 -3.23 -20.36
CA SER A 39 10.86 -1.85 -20.00
C SER A 39 12.37 -1.70 -20.06
N VAL A 40 12.91 -1.41 -21.25
CA VAL A 40 14.29 -0.95 -21.38
C VAL A 40 14.34 0.35 -20.60
N GLN A 41 14.86 0.27 -19.37
CA GLN A 41 15.20 1.42 -18.55
C GLN A 41 15.95 2.39 -19.45
N GLN A 42 15.46 3.63 -19.55
CA GLN A 42 16.17 4.68 -20.26
C GLN A 42 17.58 4.74 -19.66
N GLU A 43 18.60 4.38 -20.44
CA GLU A 43 19.97 4.52 -19.98
C GLU A 43 20.21 6.00 -19.65
N ALA A 44 20.41 6.28 -18.37
CA ALA A 44 20.88 7.59 -17.94
C ALA A 44 22.21 7.88 -18.64
N PRO A 45 22.50 9.14 -19.00
CA PRO A 45 23.89 9.53 -19.23
C PRO A 45 24.69 9.07 -18.00
N LYS A 46 25.62 8.13 -18.20
CA LYS A 46 26.38 7.51 -17.11
C LYS A 46 26.96 8.62 -16.21
N GLY A 47 26.55 8.65 -14.95
CA GLY A 47 27.17 9.46 -13.90
C GLY A 47 26.45 10.75 -13.47
N LEU A 48 25.28 11.10 -14.01
CA LEU A 48 24.51 12.22 -13.46
C LEU A 48 23.89 11.85 -12.09
N LYS A 49 24.04 12.76 -11.12
CA LYS A 49 23.54 12.60 -9.75
C LYS A 49 23.01 13.93 -9.18
N GLY A 50 22.13 13.83 -8.19
CA GLY A 50 21.55 14.95 -7.48
C GLY A 50 20.77 15.89 -8.40
N ILE A 51 20.91 17.20 -8.17
CA ILE A 51 20.17 18.23 -8.90
C ILE A 51 20.44 18.15 -10.41
N LYS A 52 21.67 17.83 -10.83
CA LYS A 52 22.01 17.72 -12.26
C LYS A 52 21.21 16.61 -12.96
N ASN A 53 20.96 15.50 -12.26
CA ASN A 53 20.15 14.40 -12.77
C ASN A 53 18.70 14.83 -12.99
N VAL A 54 18.10 15.44 -11.96
CA VAL A 54 16.70 15.91 -12.02
C VAL A 54 16.51 16.95 -13.11
N VAL A 55 17.38 17.97 -13.18
CA VAL A 55 17.30 19.02 -14.20
C VAL A 55 17.44 18.45 -15.61
N TYR A 56 18.38 17.53 -15.83
CA TYR A 56 18.56 16.88 -17.14
C TYR A 56 17.27 16.20 -17.63
N TYR A 57 16.65 15.41 -16.76
CA TYR A 57 15.44 14.68 -17.12
C TYR A 57 14.20 15.55 -17.19
N MET A 58 14.03 16.52 -16.28
CA MET A 58 12.92 17.47 -16.34
C MET A 58 13.00 18.34 -17.59
N LYS A 59 14.20 18.75 -17.99
CA LYS A 59 14.40 19.49 -19.24
C LYS A 59 13.85 18.70 -20.42
N ARG A 60 14.21 17.42 -20.52
CA ARG A 60 13.74 16.54 -21.60
C ARG A 60 12.22 16.29 -21.52
N GLU A 61 11.68 16.04 -20.34
CA GLU A 61 10.25 15.74 -20.16
C GLU A 61 9.35 16.93 -20.54
N PHE A 62 9.74 18.13 -20.11
CA PHE A 62 8.95 19.36 -20.30
C PHE A 62 9.43 20.20 -21.48
N THR A 63 10.20 19.62 -22.41
CA THR A 63 10.48 20.31 -23.68
C THR A 63 9.20 20.31 -24.52
N PRO A 64 8.76 21.47 -25.05
CA PRO A 64 7.66 21.52 -26.00
C PRO A 64 7.95 20.65 -27.20
N LEU A 65 6.99 19.83 -27.62
CA LEU A 65 7.11 18.97 -28.80
C LEU A 65 5.92 19.23 -29.72
N GLU A 66 6.22 19.46 -30.99
CA GLU A 66 5.25 19.56 -32.06
C GLU A 66 5.47 18.38 -33.01
N GLY A 67 4.38 17.78 -33.47
CA GLY A 67 4.39 16.68 -34.43
C GLY A 67 3.12 16.67 -35.27
N GLU A 68 2.87 15.57 -35.95
CA GLU A 68 1.72 15.38 -36.82
C GLU A 68 1.11 13.99 -36.63
N ILE A 69 -0.21 13.91 -36.76
CA ILE A 69 -0.92 12.63 -36.86
C ILE A 69 -0.71 12.07 -38.25
N VAL A 70 0.18 11.09 -38.40
CA VAL A 70 0.53 10.54 -39.72
C VAL A 70 -0.38 9.39 -40.16
N LEU A 71 -1.03 8.71 -39.21
CA LEU A 71 -1.88 7.56 -39.54
C LEU A 71 -2.95 7.33 -38.47
N ASN A 72 -4.15 6.91 -38.90
CA ASN A 72 -5.14 6.29 -38.03
C ASN A 72 -5.08 4.77 -38.21
N SER A 73 -4.75 4.04 -37.15
CA SER A 73 -4.62 2.58 -37.15
C SER A 73 -5.64 1.93 -36.20
N TYR A 74 -5.79 0.61 -36.27
CA TYR A 74 -6.64 -0.13 -35.34
C TYR A 74 -6.24 0.06 -33.87
N ASP A 75 -4.94 0.21 -33.60
CA ASP A 75 -4.39 0.38 -32.25
C ASP A 75 -4.43 1.84 -31.75
N GLY A 76 -4.82 2.79 -32.61
CA GLY A 76 -4.87 4.23 -32.33
C GLY A 76 -4.23 5.10 -33.40
N PHE A 77 -4.11 6.40 -33.09
CA PHE A 77 -3.47 7.41 -33.92
C PHE A 77 -1.96 7.36 -33.75
N LEU A 78 -1.26 7.41 -34.88
CA LEU A 78 0.19 7.37 -34.95
C LEU A 78 0.69 8.82 -35.03
N ILE A 79 1.50 9.21 -34.05
CA ILE A 79 2.15 10.52 -33.99
C ILE A 79 3.61 10.32 -34.40
N ASP A 80 4.15 11.15 -35.30
CA ASP A 80 5.54 11.14 -35.78
C ASP A 80 6.59 11.56 -34.72
N LEU A 81 6.24 11.42 -33.45
CA LEU A 81 7.10 11.68 -32.31
C LEU A 81 7.29 10.40 -31.52
N GLY A 82 8.53 9.94 -31.46
CA GLY A 82 8.91 8.71 -30.75
C GLY A 82 9.75 8.95 -29.50
N LYS A 83 10.36 7.87 -29.02
CA LYS A 83 11.30 7.85 -27.90
C LYS A 83 12.48 8.80 -28.12
N GLU A 84 12.94 8.94 -29.36
CA GLU A 84 14.05 9.83 -29.72
C GLU A 84 13.65 11.30 -29.61
N SER A 85 12.41 11.63 -29.94
CA SER A 85 11.81 12.96 -29.73
C SER A 85 11.53 13.25 -28.26
N GLY A 86 11.66 12.26 -27.36
CA GLY A 86 11.44 12.41 -25.93
C GLY A 86 10.05 12.02 -25.43
N VAL A 87 9.22 11.42 -26.27
CA VAL A 87 7.86 10.99 -25.90
C VAL A 87 7.89 9.80 -24.94
N SER A 88 6.99 9.82 -23.95
CA SER A 88 6.78 8.75 -22.98
C SER A 88 5.34 8.20 -23.03
N VAL A 89 5.16 6.93 -22.66
CA VAL A 89 3.82 6.36 -22.47
C VAL A 89 3.08 7.18 -21.40
N GLY A 90 1.86 7.59 -21.72
CA GLY A 90 1.02 8.45 -20.87
C GLY A 90 1.05 9.94 -21.23
N ASP A 91 2.01 10.38 -22.06
CA ASP A 91 2.05 11.77 -22.56
C ASP A 91 0.74 12.13 -23.26
N ARG A 92 0.35 13.41 -23.17
CA ARG A 92 -0.85 13.93 -23.82
C ARG A 92 -0.47 14.94 -24.88
N PHE A 93 -1.20 14.90 -25.98
CA PHE A 93 -1.08 15.83 -27.09
C PHE A 93 -2.44 16.47 -27.38
N ILE A 94 -2.44 17.76 -27.72
CA ILE A 94 -3.60 18.46 -28.23
C ILE A 94 -3.46 18.67 -29.74
N THR A 95 -4.52 18.42 -30.49
CA THR A 95 -4.53 18.65 -31.94
C THR A 95 -5.00 20.06 -32.28
N GLU A 96 -4.79 20.50 -33.52
CA GLU A 96 -5.31 21.78 -34.04
C GLU A 96 -6.85 21.91 -33.90
N SER A 97 -7.58 20.80 -33.99
CA SER A 97 -9.03 20.77 -33.79
C SER A 97 -9.46 20.71 -32.31
N GLY A 98 -8.50 20.68 -31.39
CA GLY A 98 -8.74 20.63 -29.95
C GLY A 98 -8.99 19.22 -29.41
N ALA A 99 -8.75 18.16 -30.19
CA ALA A 99 -8.80 16.80 -29.68
C ALA A 99 -7.61 16.52 -28.76
N ILE A 100 -7.80 15.68 -27.73
CA ILE A 100 -6.75 15.30 -26.78
C ILE A 100 -6.40 13.83 -26.98
N LEU A 101 -5.16 13.57 -27.37
CA LEU A 101 -4.58 12.25 -27.55
C LEU A 101 -3.75 11.86 -26.31
N LYS A 102 -3.84 10.60 -25.89
CA LYS A 102 -2.98 10.02 -24.84
C LYS A 102 -2.14 8.89 -25.41
N VAL A 103 -0.82 9.01 -25.29
CA VAL A 103 0.13 8.01 -25.77
C VAL A 103 -0.01 6.72 -24.98
N THR A 104 -0.25 5.61 -25.68
CA THR A 104 -0.37 4.27 -25.12
C THR A 104 0.84 3.40 -25.43
N GLN A 105 1.53 3.66 -26.54
CA GLN A 105 2.76 2.96 -26.92
C GLN A 105 3.76 3.96 -27.49
N VAL A 106 5.05 3.74 -27.19
CA VAL A 106 6.14 4.55 -27.74
C VAL A 106 7.10 3.64 -28.50
N ARG A 107 7.35 3.97 -29.76
CA ARG A 107 8.39 3.36 -30.60
C ARG A 107 9.56 4.33 -30.73
N LYS A 108 10.59 3.92 -31.47
CA LYS A 108 11.82 4.71 -31.60
C LYS A 108 11.52 6.09 -32.21
N GLU A 109 10.84 6.10 -33.35
CA GLU A 109 10.60 7.29 -34.19
C GLU A 109 9.16 7.80 -34.14
N TYR A 110 8.21 6.99 -33.65
CA TYR A 110 6.80 7.35 -33.57
C TYR A 110 6.15 6.84 -32.28
N SER A 111 4.94 7.28 -32.00
CA SER A 111 4.13 6.81 -30.88
C SER A 111 2.70 6.50 -31.33
N VAL A 112 2.03 5.61 -30.60
CA VAL A 112 0.60 5.32 -30.77
C VAL A 112 -0.16 5.97 -29.62
N ALA A 113 -1.20 6.72 -29.94
CA ALA A 113 -2.03 7.45 -29.00
C ALA A 113 -3.52 7.21 -29.25
N LEU A 114 -4.30 7.19 -28.18
CA LEU A 114 -5.76 7.07 -28.25
C LEU A 114 -6.42 8.43 -27.96
N PRO A 115 -7.51 8.77 -28.65
CA PRO A 115 -8.28 9.97 -28.32
C PRO A 115 -8.94 9.77 -26.95
N THR A 116 -8.71 10.72 -26.07
CA THR A 116 -9.39 10.83 -24.77
C THR A 116 -10.49 11.87 -24.79
N LEU A 117 -10.43 12.81 -25.74
CA LEU A 117 -11.44 13.82 -25.99
C LEU A 117 -11.38 14.25 -27.48
N GLY A 118 -12.54 14.48 -28.09
CA GLY A 118 -12.62 14.95 -29.48
C GLY A 118 -12.34 13.88 -30.53
N ASN A 119 -12.43 14.29 -31.80
CA ASN A 119 -12.24 13.44 -32.97
C ASN A 119 -11.04 13.96 -33.78
N PRO A 120 -9.83 13.46 -33.52
CA PRO A 120 -8.62 13.91 -34.21
C PRO A 120 -8.60 13.42 -35.67
N MET A 121 -7.94 14.18 -36.55
CA MET A 121 -7.82 13.85 -37.97
C MET A 121 -6.36 13.58 -38.39
N VAL A 122 -6.17 12.66 -39.33
CA VAL A 122 -4.85 12.45 -39.95
C VAL A 122 -4.43 13.72 -40.69
N GLY A 123 -3.18 14.14 -40.52
CA GLY A 123 -2.63 15.39 -41.04
C GLY A 123 -2.70 16.56 -40.05
N GLU A 124 -3.39 16.42 -38.92
CA GLU A 124 -3.40 17.48 -37.90
C GLU A 124 -2.06 17.57 -37.20
N LYS A 125 -1.60 18.81 -37.00
CA LYS A 125 -0.51 19.05 -36.07
C LYS A 125 -0.95 18.76 -34.65
N VAL A 126 0.01 18.29 -33.85
CA VAL A 126 -0.19 18.01 -32.45
C VAL A 126 0.90 18.67 -31.62
N GLU A 127 0.51 19.19 -30.47
CA GLU A 127 1.43 19.79 -29.51
C GLU A 127 1.37 19.02 -28.19
N LYS A 128 2.51 18.68 -27.59
CA LYS A 128 2.56 18.05 -26.27
C LYS A 128 1.97 19.01 -25.24
N LEU A 129 0.91 18.57 -24.55
CA LEU A 129 0.32 19.34 -23.46
C LEU A 129 1.31 19.44 -22.29
N LEU A 130 1.68 20.66 -21.95
CA LEU A 130 2.50 21.01 -20.79
C LEU A 130 1.66 21.73 -19.74
N PHE A 131 2.21 21.85 -18.53
CA PHE A 131 1.58 22.60 -17.46
C PHE A 131 1.63 24.11 -17.72
N ASN A 132 0.49 24.78 -17.61
CA ASN A 132 0.39 26.23 -17.71
C ASN A 132 0.96 26.93 -16.48
N ARG A 133 0.79 26.35 -15.29
CA ARG A 133 1.30 26.90 -14.03
C ARG A 133 1.53 25.80 -12.99
N VAL A 134 2.78 25.67 -12.56
CA VAL A 134 3.21 24.61 -11.64
C VAL A 134 3.56 25.16 -10.27
N LEU A 135 2.90 24.66 -9.23
CA LEU A 135 3.27 24.96 -7.85
C LEU A 135 4.48 24.11 -7.43
N TYR A 136 5.47 24.73 -6.81
CA TYR A 136 6.69 24.06 -6.36
C TYR A 136 6.76 23.99 -4.83
N LEU A 137 6.75 22.79 -4.26
CA LEU A 137 6.76 22.52 -2.83
C LEU A 137 8.10 21.86 -2.43
N ASP A 138 8.95 22.57 -1.69
CA ASP A 138 10.24 22.06 -1.24
C ASP A 138 10.22 21.58 0.22
N PHE A 139 10.53 20.31 0.46
CA PHE A 139 10.68 19.74 1.80
C PHE A 139 12.15 19.49 2.20
N THR A 140 13.10 19.76 1.30
CA THR A 140 14.55 19.54 1.49
C THR A 140 15.33 20.81 1.83
N LYS A 141 14.65 21.97 1.83
CA LYS A 141 15.15 23.31 2.16
C LYS A 141 16.27 23.80 1.23
N ARG A 142 17.52 23.40 1.48
CA ARG A 142 18.68 23.94 0.73
C ARG A 142 18.74 23.35 -0.67
N LYS A 143 18.56 22.03 -0.78
CA LYS A 143 18.71 21.28 -2.03
C LYS A 143 17.59 21.62 -3.01
N GLY A 144 16.34 21.70 -2.54
CA GLY A 144 15.20 22.03 -3.37
C GLY A 144 15.17 23.51 -3.77
N LYS A 145 15.62 24.44 -2.93
CA LYS A 145 15.81 25.84 -3.35
C LYS A 145 16.87 25.99 -4.44
N GLU A 146 17.94 25.19 -4.41
CA GLU A 146 18.91 25.15 -5.51
C GLU A 146 18.29 24.54 -6.78
N LEU A 147 17.54 23.44 -6.66
CA LEU A 147 16.83 22.83 -7.78
C LEU A 147 15.85 23.81 -8.45
N TYR A 148 15.03 24.53 -7.67
CA TYR A 148 14.08 25.53 -8.17
C TYR A 148 14.76 26.56 -9.07
N ARG A 149 15.88 27.11 -8.61
CA ARG A 149 16.64 28.12 -9.37
C ARG A 149 17.17 27.55 -10.69
N LYS A 150 17.63 26.30 -10.71
CA LYS A 150 18.10 25.66 -11.94
C LYS A 150 16.96 25.33 -12.89
N LEU A 151 15.84 24.79 -12.39
CA LEU A 151 14.67 24.52 -13.23
C LEU A 151 14.13 25.80 -13.87
N LYS A 152 13.97 26.87 -13.09
CA LYS A 152 13.52 28.17 -13.61
C LYS A 152 14.45 28.75 -14.70
N LYS A 153 15.74 28.42 -14.66
CA LYS A 153 16.74 28.88 -15.64
C LYS A 153 16.84 27.95 -16.85
N GLU A 154 16.83 26.64 -16.64
CA GLU A 154 17.20 25.64 -17.64
C GLU A 154 15.98 24.96 -18.30
N VAL A 155 14.79 25.09 -17.69
CA VAL A 155 13.52 24.51 -18.15
C VAL A 155 12.42 25.59 -18.13
N PRO A 156 12.53 26.65 -18.95
CA PRO A 156 11.59 27.78 -18.91
C PRO A 156 10.16 27.41 -19.32
N SER A 157 9.99 26.32 -20.08
CA SER A 157 8.70 25.73 -20.44
C SER A 157 7.94 25.15 -19.25
N LEU A 158 8.63 24.86 -18.15
CA LEU A 158 8.00 24.52 -16.89
C LEU A 158 7.66 25.83 -16.18
N HIS A 159 6.42 26.31 -16.38
CA HIS A 159 5.93 27.58 -15.84
C HIS A 159 5.79 27.54 -14.30
N LEU A 160 6.93 27.57 -13.61
CA LEU A 160 7.00 27.50 -12.15
C LEU A 160 6.45 28.78 -11.51
N ALA A 161 5.52 28.62 -10.60
CA ALA A 161 5.08 29.67 -9.70
C ALA A 161 6.26 30.23 -8.87
N PRO A 162 6.18 31.46 -8.34
CA PRO A 162 7.13 31.97 -7.37
C PRO A 162 7.34 31.00 -6.21
N TYR A 163 8.60 30.83 -5.77
CA TYR A 163 8.96 29.89 -4.71
C TYR A 163 8.19 30.18 -3.41
N GLU A 164 7.97 31.45 -3.12
CA GLU A 164 7.25 31.95 -1.94
C GLU A 164 5.75 31.62 -1.96
N GLU A 165 5.16 31.32 -3.11
CA GLU A 165 3.78 30.81 -3.19
C GLU A 165 3.71 29.36 -2.67
N GLY A 166 4.73 28.54 -2.96
CA GLY A 166 4.85 27.19 -2.43
C GLY A 166 5.01 27.15 -0.91
N GLU A 167 5.83 28.04 -0.35
CA GLU A 167 5.98 28.16 1.12
C GLU A 167 4.66 28.59 1.79
N ARG A 168 3.98 29.62 1.24
CA ARG A 168 2.66 30.04 1.74
C ARG A 168 1.61 28.95 1.64
N PHE A 169 1.67 28.14 0.58
CA PHE A 169 0.77 27.00 0.41
C PHE A 169 1.02 25.92 1.48
N LYS A 170 2.29 25.60 1.78
CA LYS A 170 2.63 24.68 2.88
C LYS A 170 2.14 25.21 4.23
N GLU A 171 2.31 26.50 4.50
CA GLU A 171 1.83 27.13 5.72
C GLU A 171 0.29 27.06 5.83
N LYS A 172 -0.43 27.41 4.77
CA LYS A 172 -1.91 27.40 4.71
C LYS A 172 -2.51 26.04 5.04
N PHE A 173 -1.90 24.96 4.56
CA PHE A 173 -2.39 23.59 4.76
C PHE A 173 -1.60 22.83 5.83
N HIS A 174 -0.74 23.51 6.59
CA HIS A 174 0.11 22.91 7.64
C HIS A 174 0.87 21.66 7.15
N LEU A 175 1.43 21.75 5.94
CA LEU A 175 2.21 20.68 5.31
C LEU A 175 3.60 20.63 5.93
N LYS A 176 3.85 19.60 6.74
CA LYS A 176 5.15 19.34 7.35
C LYS A 176 5.98 18.38 6.50
N PHE A 177 5.31 17.49 5.75
CA PHE A 177 5.94 16.45 4.95
C PHE A 177 5.40 16.36 3.52
N PRO A 178 6.16 15.80 2.56
CA PRO A 178 5.70 15.48 1.22
C PRO A 178 4.38 14.71 1.19
N SER A 179 4.24 13.69 2.05
CA SER A 179 3.02 12.86 2.12
C SER A 179 1.76 13.64 2.54
N ASP A 180 1.93 14.76 3.27
CA ASP A 180 0.82 15.64 3.64
C ASP A 180 0.12 16.23 2.42
N PHE A 181 0.83 16.43 1.30
CA PHE A 181 0.22 16.94 0.08
C PHE A 181 -0.92 16.05 -0.39
N LYS A 182 -0.72 14.71 -0.39
CA LYS A 182 -1.78 13.77 -0.76
C LYS A 182 -2.83 13.62 0.32
N ARG A 183 -2.40 13.42 1.57
CA ARG A 183 -3.28 13.10 2.71
C ARG A 183 -4.19 14.25 3.14
N LYS A 184 -3.64 15.47 3.28
CA LYS A 184 -4.34 16.55 4.00
C LYS A 184 -5.11 17.51 3.12
N ILE A 185 -4.80 17.56 1.83
CA ILE A 185 -5.34 18.57 0.94
C ILE A 185 -6.51 17.96 0.17
N PRO A 186 -7.73 18.51 0.19
CA PRO A 186 -8.76 18.03 -0.72
C PRO A 186 -8.46 18.44 -2.18
N ALA A 187 -8.80 17.61 -3.16
CA ALA A 187 -8.50 17.89 -4.58
C ALA A 187 -9.18 19.18 -5.08
N ASP A 188 -10.38 19.50 -4.58
CA ASP A 188 -11.11 20.74 -4.90
C ASP A 188 -10.41 22.02 -4.38
N LYS A 189 -9.44 21.89 -3.48
CA LYS A 189 -8.62 23.01 -2.98
C LYS A 189 -7.38 23.29 -3.83
N LEU A 190 -7.11 22.47 -4.85
CA LEU A 190 -5.99 22.63 -5.78
C LEU A 190 -6.31 23.61 -6.91
N THR A 191 -6.79 24.80 -6.57
CA THR A 191 -7.15 25.82 -7.56
C THR A 191 -5.95 26.68 -7.95
N GLY A 192 -5.90 27.10 -9.22
CA GLY A 192 -4.90 28.04 -9.74
C GLY A 192 -3.58 27.42 -10.23
N TYR A 193 -3.43 26.10 -10.15
CA TYR A 193 -2.29 25.35 -10.70
C TYR A 193 -2.80 24.10 -11.41
N ASP A 194 -2.17 23.72 -12.50
CA ASP A 194 -2.48 22.48 -13.23
C ASP A 194 -1.41 21.40 -13.03
N GLY A 195 -0.29 21.76 -12.39
CA GLY A 195 0.76 20.84 -11.96
C GLY A 195 1.34 21.17 -10.59
N TYR A 196 1.85 20.15 -9.91
CA TYR A 196 2.49 20.27 -8.61
C TYR A 196 3.81 19.51 -8.61
N ILE A 197 4.87 20.18 -8.17
CA ILE A 197 6.20 19.58 -8.00
C ILE A 197 6.49 19.49 -6.51
N ILE A 198 6.76 18.28 -6.03
CA ILE A 198 7.09 18.00 -4.63
C ILE A 198 8.53 17.52 -4.57
N VAL A 199 9.38 18.25 -3.85
CA VAL A 199 10.80 17.92 -3.73
C VAL A 199 11.08 17.26 -2.40
N THR A 200 11.67 16.06 -2.48
CA THR A 200 11.84 15.10 -1.40
C THR A 200 13.31 14.70 -1.27
N ASP A 201 13.69 13.98 -0.22
CA ASP A 201 15.07 13.52 -0.04
C ASP A 201 15.45 12.41 -1.02
N VAL A 202 14.46 11.80 -1.71
CA VAL A 202 14.65 10.76 -2.73
C VAL A 202 14.59 11.29 -4.16
N GLY A 203 13.96 12.46 -4.40
CA GLY A 203 13.95 13.09 -5.71
C GLY A 203 12.95 14.22 -5.84
N THR A 204 12.24 14.22 -6.95
CA THR A 204 11.19 15.18 -7.26
C THR A 204 10.00 14.45 -7.86
N GLU A 205 8.84 14.63 -7.26
CA GLU A 205 7.57 14.05 -7.69
C GLU A 205 6.75 15.11 -8.41
N VAL A 206 6.06 14.70 -9.47
CA VAL A 206 5.22 15.57 -10.29
C VAL A 206 3.80 15.02 -10.27
N TYR A 207 2.87 15.84 -9.82
CA TYR A 207 1.45 15.55 -9.78
C TYR A 207 0.67 16.48 -10.71
N ASP A 208 -0.48 16.02 -11.20
CA ASP A 208 -1.46 16.88 -11.88
C ASP A 208 -2.41 17.59 -10.90
N GLY A 209 -3.30 18.43 -11.44
CA GLY A 209 -4.38 19.11 -10.71
C GLY A 209 -5.34 18.19 -9.95
N THR A 210 -5.33 16.88 -10.22
CA THR A 210 -6.14 15.87 -9.53
C THR A 210 -5.35 15.04 -8.52
N LYS A 211 -4.11 15.44 -8.19
CA LYS A 211 -3.17 14.73 -7.31
C LYS A 211 -2.70 13.37 -7.83
N LYS A 212 -2.89 13.11 -9.12
CA LYS A 212 -2.36 11.89 -9.71
C LYS A 212 -0.87 12.05 -9.91
N LEU A 213 -0.09 11.10 -9.39
CA LEU A 213 1.34 11.06 -9.64
C LEU A 213 1.58 10.79 -11.13
N LEU A 214 2.25 11.72 -11.82
CA LEU A 214 2.61 11.58 -13.22
C LEU A 214 4.00 10.99 -13.38
N LYS A 215 4.97 11.51 -12.61
CA LYS A 215 6.38 11.17 -12.77
C LYS A 215 7.18 11.43 -11.50
N ILE A 216 8.19 10.61 -11.27
CA ILE A 216 9.21 10.77 -10.23
C ILE A 216 10.56 10.91 -10.94
N PHE A 217 11.28 11.97 -10.59
CA PHE A 217 12.63 12.26 -11.02
C PHE A 217 13.58 12.01 -9.84
N PRO A 218 14.17 10.81 -9.70
CA PRO A 218 15.02 10.52 -8.57
C PRO A 218 16.32 11.34 -8.63
N TRP A 219 16.94 11.55 -7.46
CA TRP A 219 18.28 12.14 -7.41
C TRP A 219 19.33 11.28 -8.12
N GLU A 220 19.11 9.97 -8.21
CA GLU A 220 19.97 9.03 -8.92
C GLU A 220 19.10 8.07 -9.75
N GLY A 221 19.49 7.84 -11.01
CA GLY A 221 18.78 6.96 -11.94
C GLY A 221 17.80 7.68 -12.87
N ALA A 222 17.07 6.91 -13.67
CA ALA A 222 16.10 7.40 -14.64
C ALA A 222 14.71 7.68 -14.02
N PRO A 223 13.93 8.63 -14.57
CA PRO A 223 12.57 8.88 -14.13
C PRO A 223 11.66 7.67 -14.26
N VAL A 224 10.68 7.59 -13.37
CA VAL A 224 9.67 6.53 -13.33
C VAL A 224 8.28 7.15 -13.15
N THR A 225 7.21 6.49 -13.59
CA THR A 225 5.83 7.01 -13.49
C THR A 225 5.12 6.59 -12.20
N SER A 226 5.67 5.61 -11.50
CA SER A 226 5.37 5.29 -10.09
C SER A 226 6.61 4.59 -9.52
N TYR A 227 6.53 3.98 -8.33
CA TYR A 227 7.61 3.12 -7.81
C TYR A 227 7.72 1.79 -8.63
N SER A 228 7.43 1.88 -9.93
CA SER A 228 6.64 0.92 -10.68
C SER A 228 7.33 -0.41 -10.84
N LEU A 229 6.53 -1.42 -10.54
CA LEU A 229 6.57 -2.77 -11.06
C LEU A 229 6.66 -2.71 -12.59
N ALA A 230 7.43 -3.60 -13.23
CA ALA A 230 7.54 -3.63 -14.69
C ALA A 230 6.13 -3.73 -15.33
N PRO A 231 5.86 -3.12 -16.50
CA PRO A 231 4.57 -3.25 -17.18
C PRO A 231 4.13 -4.72 -17.28
N GLY A 232 2.91 -5.03 -16.83
CA GLY A 232 2.38 -6.39 -16.73
C GLY A 232 2.73 -7.15 -15.42
N SER A 233 3.62 -6.59 -14.59
CA SER A 233 3.94 -7.14 -13.27
C SER A 233 3.00 -6.61 -12.20
N LEU A 234 2.37 -7.51 -11.46
CA LEU A 234 1.43 -7.20 -10.38
C LEU A 234 2.12 -6.89 -9.04
N TYR A 235 3.36 -7.35 -8.89
CA TYR A 235 4.20 -7.11 -7.72
C TYR A 235 5.69 -7.14 -8.10
N ARG A 236 6.55 -6.75 -7.15
CA ARG A 236 8.01 -6.85 -7.23
C ARG A 236 8.55 -7.13 -5.84
N ILE A 237 9.45 -8.10 -5.74
CA ILE A 237 10.23 -8.32 -4.53
C ILE A 237 11.26 -7.19 -4.46
N VAL A 238 11.16 -6.37 -3.42
CA VAL A 238 12.03 -5.21 -3.20
C VAL A 238 13.10 -5.48 -2.13
N TYR A 239 12.88 -6.49 -1.29
CA TYR A 239 13.86 -6.95 -0.32
C TYR A 239 13.64 -8.43 0.03
N ASP A 240 14.72 -9.18 0.16
CA ASP A 240 14.72 -10.58 0.58
C ASP A 240 15.39 -10.67 1.97
N PHE A 241 14.69 -11.26 2.96
CA PHE A 241 15.19 -11.33 4.33
C PHE A 241 16.22 -12.44 4.57
N LYS A 242 16.63 -13.16 3.51
CA LYS A 242 17.69 -14.18 3.47
C LYS A 242 17.49 -15.26 4.53
N GLY A 243 16.34 -15.92 4.49
CA GLY A 243 15.96 -16.98 5.44
C GLY A 243 15.59 -16.50 6.84
N LYS A 244 15.27 -15.21 7.02
CA LYS A 244 14.72 -14.66 8.26
C LYS A 244 13.23 -14.43 8.15
N HIS A 245 12.56 -14.61 9.29
CA HIS A 245 11.13 -14.37 9.46
C HIS A 245 10.88 -12.92 9.89
N ALA A 246 10.18 -12.19 9.04
CA ALA A 246 9.59 -10.89 9.35
C ALA A 246 8.16 -11.10 9.88
N THR A 247 7.80 -10.34 10.92
CA THR A 247 6.67 -10.66 11.80
C THR A 247 5.57 -9.61 11.78
N SER A 248 5.92 -8.34 11.55
CA SER A 248 4.97 -7.23 11.44
C SER A 248 5.62 -6.05 10.73
N LEU A 249 4.80 -5.14 10.21
CA LEU A 249 5.17 -4.00 9.37
C LEU A 249 4.22 -2.82 9.60
N PHE A 250 4.75 -1.61 9.49
CA PHE A 250 3.95 -0.42 9.23
C PHE A 250 4.72 0.58 8.35
N ALA A 251 3.99 1.52 7.76
CA ALA A 251 4.57 2.68 7.10
C ALA A 251 4.22 3.98 7.86
N ALA A 252 5.21 4.71 8.34
CA ALA A 252 5.04 6.03 8.95
C ALA A 252 6.36 6.81 8.95
N ASN A 253 6.32 8.13 9.11
CA ASN A 253 7.52 8.93 9.36
C ASN A 253 7.93 8.76 10.83
N ILE A 254 9.08 8.14 11.11
CA ILE A 254 9.51 7.84 12.49
C ILE A 254 10.72 8.66 12.95
N ASP A 255 11.24 9.54 12.09
CA ASP A 255 12.41 10.35 12.41
C ASP A 255 12.23 11.80 11.95
N SER A 256 13.30 12.60 12.02
CA SER A 256 13.24 14.01 11.62
C SER A 256 13.24 14.21 10.10
N SER A 257 13.36 13.14 9.31
CA SER A 257 13.32 13.24 7.86
C SER A 257 11.89 13.51 7.41
N PRO A 258 11.70 14.09 6.22
CA PRO A 258 10.36 14.32 5.72
C PRO A 258 9.70 13.05 5.14
N GLU A 259 10.42 11.95 5.03
CA GLU A 259 9.98 10.77 4.30
C GLU A 259 9.15 9.81 5.17
N THR A 260 8.32 9.01 4.52
CA THR A 260 7.72 7.84 5.19
C THR A 260 8.72 6.68 5.19
N GLU A 261 8.99 6.13 6.36
CA GLU A 261 9.72 4.88 6.51
C GLU A 261 8.79 3.67 6.51
N ILE A 262 9.31 2.55 6.02
CA ILE A 262 8.73 1.21 6.19
C ILE A 262 9.48 0.54 7.34
N VAL A 263 8.80 0.35 8.47
CA VAL A 263 9.34 -0.32 9.65
C VAL A 263 8.92 -1.77 9.61
N VAL A 264 9.89 -2.68 9.70
CA VAL A 264 9.66 -4.13 9.70
C VAL A 264 10.26 -4.73 10.96
N SER A 265 9.42 -5.37 11.77
CA SER A 265 9.91 -6.26 12.82
C SER A 265 10.22 -7.65 12.24
N THR A 266 11.27 -8.24 12.77
CA THR A 266 11.59 -9.66 12.67
C THR A 266 11.58 -10.21 14.07
N LYS A 267 11.62 -11.55 14.22
CA LYS A 267 11.64 -12.19 15.54
C LYS A 267 12.61 -11.59 16.56
N ASN A 268 13.75 -11.02 16.12
CA ASN A 268 14.83 -10.53 16.98
C ASN A 268 15.46 -9.18 16.59
N SER A 269 14.87 -8.45 15.65
CA SER A 269 15.38 -7.13 15.23
C SER A 269 14.31 -6.31 14.55
N ILE A 270 14.51 -4.99 14.48
CA ILE A 270 13.67 -4.07 13.73
C ILE A 270 14.53 -3.47 12.62
N LYS A 271 14.05 -3.55 11.39
CA LYS A 271 14.67 -2.97 10.20
C LYS A 271 13.81 -1.81 9.72
N VAL A 272 14.46 -0.73 9.32
CA VAL A 272 13.76 0.45 8.80
C VAL A 272 14.27 0.75 7.41
N PHE A 273 13.34 0.90 6.49
CA PHE A 273 13.61 1.15 5.09
C PHE A 273 12.99 2.46 4.64
N ARG A 274 13.59 3.11 3.65
CA ARG A 274 12.92 4.11 2.81
C ARG A 274 12.61 3.51 1.46
N ALA A 275 11.39 3.75 1.00
CA ALA A 275 11.01 3.38 -0.35
C ALA A 275 11.81 4.23 -1.35
N THR A 276 12.18 3.62 -2.48
CA THR A 276 12.79 4.29 -3.62
C THR A 276 12.11 3.81 -4.91
N PRO A 277 12.23 4.55 -6.02
CA PRO A 277 11.81 4.08 -7.35
C PRO A 277 12.27 2.67 -7.73
N TYR A 278 13.38 2.20 -7.15
CA TYR A 278 13.99 0.93 -7.49
C TYR A 278 13.85 -0.15 -6.42
N GLY A 279 13.03 0.07 -5.39
CA GLY A 279 12.83 -0.86 -4.29
C GLY A 279 12.95 -0.16 -2.96
N VAL A 280 13.79 -0.67 -2.05
CA VAL A 280 13.96 -0.08 -0.73
C VAL A 280 15.44 0.11 -0.37
N LYS A 281 15.71 1.13 0.45
CA LYS A 281 17.02 1.37 1.06
C LYS A 281 16.92 1.23 2.57
N GLU A 282 17.70 0.34 3.17
CA GLU A 282 17.79 0.24 4.63
C GLU A 282 18.45 1.52 5.19
N VAL A 283 17.77 2.17 6.15
CA VAL A 283 18.24 3.39 6.81
C VAL A 283 18.59 3.15 8.28
N TYR A 284 17.87 2.25 8.97
CA TYR A 284 18.19 1.85 10.34
C TYR A 284 18.04 0.35 10.54
N LYS A 285 18.77 -0.13 11.56
CA LYS A 285 18.64 -1.48 12.10
C LYS A 285 18.79 -1.44 13.61
N PHE A 286 17.75 -1.84 14.31
CA PHE A 286 17.71 -1.90 15.76
C PHE A 286 17.70 -3.35 16.25
N LYS A 287 18.34 -3.59 17.39
CA LYS A 287 18.26 -4.88 18.10
C LYS A 287 16.87 -5.03 18.74
N ASN A 288 16.46 -6.26 19.04
CA ASN A 288 15.27 -6.51 19.86
C ASN A 288 15.36 -5.73 21.19
N PRO A 289 14.43 -4.80 21.49
CA PRO A 289 14.43 -4.03 22.73
C PRO A 289 14.01 -4.85 23.96
N PHE A 290 13.54 -6.08 23.77
CA PHE A 290 13.09 -7.04 24.78
C PHE A 290 13.88 -8.36 24.64
N PRO A 291 15.10 -8.44 25.19
CA PRO A 291 15.95 -9.62 25.06
C PRO A 291 15.24 -10.91 25.48
N GLY A 292 15.37 -11.98 24.67
CA GLY A 292 14.72 -13.26 24.93
C GLY A 292 13.27 -13.37 24.42
N SER A 293 12.63 -12.26 24.05
CA SER A 293 11.29 -12.30 23.48
C SER A 293 11.27 -12.55 21.96
N TYR A 294 10.12 -13.00 21.48
CA TYR A 294 9.72 -13.00 20.08
C TYR A 294 8.97 -11.70 19.77
N LEU A 295 9.53 -10.83 18.93
CA LEU A 295 8.81 -9.63 18.47
C LEU A 295 7.71 -10.03 17.49
N PHE A 296 6.49 -9.55 17.73
CA PHE A 296 5.34 -10.02 16.96
C PHE A 296 4.42 -8.94 16.44
N HIS A 297 4.48 -7.72 17.01
CA HIS A 297 3.65 -6.61 16.58
C HIS A 297 4.40 -5.29 16.67
N VAL A 298 4.22 -4.45 15.65
CA VAL A 298 4.66 -3.06 15.65
C VAL A 298 3.55 -2.16 15.14
N CYS A 299 3.38 -0.97 15.74
CA CYS A 299 2.28 -0.09 15.37
C CYS A 299 2.66 1.40 15.55
N PRO A 300 2.50 2.27 14.54
CA PRO A 300 2.84 3.68 14.64
C PRO A 300 1.76 4.45 15.40
N VAL A 301 2.14 5.50 16.12
CA VAL A 301 1.24 6.44 16.79
C VAL A 301 1.84 7.84 16.83
N GLU A 302 1.01 8.87 16.67
CA GLU A 302 1.41 10.27 16.74
C GLU A 302 0.71 10.94 17.93
N LEU A 303 1.34 10.94 19.11
CA LEU A 303 0.69 11.41 20.33
C LEU A 303 0.68 12.94 20.48
N ASP A 304 1.61 13.64 19.81
CA ASP A 304 1.84 15.08 19.99
C ASP A 304 1.50 15.94 18.75
N LYS A 305 0.98 15.30 17.69
CA LYS A 305 0.69 15.92 16.38
C LYS A 305 1.92 16.65 15.77
N SER A 306 3.14 16.22 16.13
CA SER A 306 4.40 16.81 15.63
C SER A 306 4.66 16.47 14.17
N GLY A 307 4.12 15.35 13.71
CA GLY A 307 4.33 14.75 12.41
C GLY A 307 5.32 13.59 12.40
N VAL A 308 6.05 13.41 13.51
CA VAL A 308 7.01 12.34 13.70
C VAL A 308 6.39 11.33 14.64
N PHE A 309 6.29 10.08 14.20
CA PHE A 309 5.59 9.03 14.91
C PHE A 309 6.49 8.37 15.93
N GLU A 310 5.97 8.19 17.14
CA GLU A 310 6.38 7.09 17.99
C GLU A 310 5.84 5.78 17.44
N PHE A 311 6.31 4.66 17.98
CA PHE A 311 5.70 3.37 17.68
C PHE A 311 5.78 2.40 18.85
N ILE A 312 4.77 1.56 18.90
CA ILE A 312 4.67 0.42 19.80
C ILE A 312 5.48 -0.75 19.24
N VAL A 313 6.13 -1.48 20.13
CA VAL A 313 6.72 -2.79 19.87
C VAL A 313 6.23 -3.75 20.95
N ASP A 314 5.71 -4.91 20.56
CA ASP A 314 5.33 -6.00 21.46
C ASP A 314 6.31 -7.17 21.34
N GLY A 315 6.80 -7.66 22.49
CA GLY A 315 7.61 -8.87 22.59
C GLY A 315 6.93 -9.93 23.48
N PHE A 316 6.82 -11.15 22.96
CA PHE A 316 6.23 -12.29 23.67
C PHE A 316 7.31 -13.22 24.24
N TYR A 317 7.16 -13.65 25.48
CA TYR A 317 8.01 -14.64 26.13
C TYR A 317 7.27 -15.97 26.18
N GLN A 318 7.84 -16.97 25.51
CA GLN A 318 7.19 -18.27 25.33
C GLN A 318 7.17 -19.11 26.61
N GLU A 319 8.21 -18.99 27.44
CA GLU A 319 8.39 -19.81 28.65
C GLU A 319 7.31 -19.57 29.71
N ASP A 320 6.87 -18.32 29.87
CA ASP A 320 5.93 -17.92 30.93
C ASP A 320 4.61 -17.36 30.39
N LYS A 321 4.40 -17.44 29.06
CA LYS A 321 3.24 -16.86 28.37
C LYS A 321 3.01 -15.41 28.80
N SER A 322 4.04 -14.59 28.69
CA SER A 322 4.00 -13.17 29.08
C SER A 322 4.36 -12.24 27.92
N VAL A 323 4.03 -10.95 28.09
CA VAL A 323 4.32 -9.91 27.10
C VAL A 323 5.01 -8.73 27.76
N SER A 324 6.01 -8.19 27.08
CA SER A 324 6.52 -6.84 27.32
C SER A 324 6.28 -5.97 26.10
N SER A 325 5.66 -4.82 26.34
CA SER A 325 5.37 -3.85 25.30
C SER A 325 5.95 -2.50 25.66
N GLY A 326 6.31 -1.73 24.64
CA GLY A 326 6.93 -0.43 24.84
C GLY A 326 6.61 0.55 23.73
N LEU A 327 6.54 1.81 24.10
CA LEU A 327 6.48 2.95 23.20
C LEU A 327 7.90 3.45 22.95
N PHE A 328 8.28 3.59 21.70
CA PHE A 328 9.61 3.99 21.28
C PHE A 328 9.58 5.14 20.28
N LYS A 329 10.67 5.91 20.24
CA LYS A 329 10.96 6.90 19.20
C LYS A 329 12.38 6.70 18.66
N VAL A 330 12.62 7.21 17.46
CA VAL A 330 13.99 7.29 16.92
C VAL A 330 14.58 8.66 17.25
N GLU A 331 15.65 8.67 18.03
CA GLU A 331 16.40 9.89 18.34
C GLU A 331 17.85 9.70 17.95
N ASN A 332 18.38 10.61 17.12
CA ASN A 332 19.77 10.57 16.66
C ASN A 332 20.16 9.18 16.10
N GLY A 333 19.25 8.57 15.33
CA GLY A 333 19.43 7.24 14.74
C GLY A 333 19.42 6.08 15.73
N LYS A 334 18.96 6.28 16.98
CA LYS A 334 18.83 5.24 18.01
C LYS A 334 17.38 5.05 18.41
N LEU A 335 17.00 3.80 18.68
CA LEU A 335 15.70 3.46 19.24
C LEU A 335 15.68 3.75 20.75
N VAL A 336 14.90 4.74 21.17
CA VAL A 336 14.79 5.19 22.57
C VAL A 336 13.40 4.84 23.11
N ARG A 337 13.37 4.12 24.24
CA ARG A 337 12.12 3.74 24.91
C ARG A 337 11.57 4.91 25.72
N ILE A 338 10.33 5.29 25.45
CA ILE A 338 9.58 6.33 26.16
C ILE A 338 8.85 5.73 27.36
N ALA A 339 8.09 4.67 27.12
CA ALA A 339 7.24 4.05 28.13
C ALA A 339 7.11 2.54 27.92
N ARG A 340 6.65 1.81 28.95
CA ARG A 340 6.43 0.36 28.90
C ARG A 340 5.15 -0.10 29.59
N THR A 341 4.69 -1.29 29.24
CA THR A 341 3.60 -2.02 29.90
C THR A 341 3.76 -3.54 29.69
N ASN A 342 2.98 -4.33 30.43
CA ASN A 342 2.88 -5.78 30.29
C ASN A 342 1.52 -6.19 29.68
N LEU A 343 0.94 -5.31 28.87
CA LEU A 343 -0.28 -5.56 28.08
C LEU A 343 0.15 -5.76 26.63
N ILE A 344 -0.58 -6.57 25.87
CA ILE A 344 -0.48 -6.58 24.41
C ILE A 344 -1.01 -5.24 23.91
N THR A 345 -0.31 -4.54 23.03
CA THR A 345 -0.68 -3.16 22.67
C THR A 345 -0.82 -2.94 21.18
N SER A 346 -1.71 -2.04 20.79
CA SER A 346 -1.84 -1.57 19.41
C SER A 346 -2.30 -0.12 19.41
N CYS A 347 -2.08 0.58 18.32
CA CYS A 347 -2.43 1.99 18.19
C CYS A 347 -3.75 2.13 17.43
N PHE A 348 -4.55 3.16 17.68
CA PHE A 348 -5.84 3.34 17.01
C PHE A 348 -6.00 4.78 16.57
N ASP A 349 -6.62 4.97 15.42
CA ASP A 349 -7.09 6.26 14.95
C ASP A 349 -8.49 6.49 15.56
N THR A 350 -8.59 7.40 16.53
CA THR A 350 -9.86 7.71 17.19
C THR A 350 -10.55 8.95 16.62
N ASP A 351 -9.83 9.82 15.91
CA ASP A 351 -10.38 11.03 15.29
C ASP A 351 -10.64 10.90 13.78
N GLY A 352 -10.30 9.76 13.18
CA GLY A 352 -10.61 9.38 11.79
C GLY A 352 -9.89 10.24 10.76
N ASP A 353 -8.68 10.70 11.08
CA ASP A 353 -7.84 11.50 10.17
C ASP A 353 -6.80 10.66 9.41
N GLY A 354 -6.88 9.33 9.54
CA GLY A 354 -5.95 8.36 8.97
C GLY A 354 -4.66 8.19 9.78
N VAL A 355 -4.57 8.80 10.96
CA VAL A 355 -3.41 8.75 11.85
C VAL A 355 -3.78 8.13 13.19
N ASN A 356 -3.05 7.10 13.60
CA ASN A 356 -3.22 6.56 14.95
C ASN A 356 -2.82 7.61 15.99
N ASP A 357 -3.77 8.01 16.84
CA ASP A 357 -3.63 9.07 17.85
C ASP A 357 -3.71 8.51 19.30
N SER A 358 -3.98 7.22 19.45
CA SER A 358 -4.22 6.58 20.74
C SER A 358 -3.58 5.20 20.84
N ILE A 359 -3.31 4.75 22.06
CA ILE A 359 -2.75 3.43 22.35
C ILE A 359 -3.75 2.63 23.16
N PHE A 360 -4.12 1.44 22.70
CA PHE A 360 -4.96 0.52 23.44
C PHE A 360 -4.11 -0.66 23.92
N GLY A 361 -4.47 -1.23 25.07
CA GLY A 361 -3.81 -2.37 25.68
C GLY A 361 -4.81 -3.44 26.10
N GLN A 362 -4.47 -4.69 25.82
CA GLN A 362 -5.24 -5.88 26.19
C GLN A 362 -4.41 -6.78 27.10
N GLU A 363 -5.06 -7.33 28.12
CA GLU A 363 -4.40 -8.27 29.03
C GLU A 363 -4.07 -9.59 28.33
N VAL A 364 -2.97 -10.24 28.72
CA VAL A 364 -2.74 -11.64 28.36
C VAL A 364 -3.77 -12.50 29.09
N SER A 365 -4.36 -13.48 28.40
CA SER A 365 -5.39 -14.33 28.98
C SER A 365 -4.83 -15.28 30.04
N SER A 366 -5.56 -15.42 31.14
CA SER A 366 -5.34 -16.49 32.12
C SER A 366 -5.85 -17.84 31.62
N GLU A 367 -6.71 -17.88 30.60
CA GLU A 367 -7.17 -19.13 29.96
C GLU A 367 -5.99 -19.75 29.19
N SER A 368 -5.67 -21.02 29.45
CA SER A 368 -4.41 -21.64 28.99
C SER A 368 -4.31 -21.79 27.47
N ASP A 369 -5.45 -21.84 26.77
CA ASP A 369 -5.58 -22.01 25.32
C ASP A 369 -5.69 -20.69 24.53
N LYS A 370 -5.71 -19.53 25.21
CA LYS A 370 -5.90 -18.22 24.57
C LYS A 370 -4.77 -17.26 24.88
N LEU A 371 -4.38 -16.44 23.90
CA LEU A 371 -3.41 -15.36 24.12
C LEU A 371 -4.08 -14.09 24.70
N PHE A 372 -5.22 -13.69 24.14
CA PHE A 372 -5.87 -12.40 24.46
C PHE A 372 -6.93 -12.54 25.55
N GLY A 373 -6.82 -11.72 26.59
CA GLY A 373 -7.79 -11.62 27.68
C GLY A 373 -8.98 -10.70 27.35
N LYS A 374 -10.01 -10.69 28.20
CA LYS A 374 -11.30 -10.02 27.92
C LYS A 374 -11.31 -8.50 28.14
N ARG A 375 -10.25 -7.93 28.71
CA ARG A 375 -10.22 -6.52 29.14
C ARG A 375 -9.29 -5.70 28.25
N VAL A 376 -9.86 -4.74 27.54
CA VAL A 376 -9.16 -3.75 26.71
C VAL A 376 -9.25 -2.38 27.38
N TRP A 377 -8.14 -1.63 27.33
CA TRP A 377 -7.99 -0.33 27.97
C TRP A 377 -7.36 0.67 27.01
N LYS A 378 -7.82 1.92 27.02
CA LYS A 378 -6.99 3.03 26.54
C LYS A 378 -5.83 3.23 27.49
N LEU A 379 -4.67 3.53 26.93
CA LEU A 379 -3.44 3.76 27.67
C LEU A 379 -2.96 5.20 27.47
N LYS A 380 -2.35 5.76 28.51
CA LYS A 380 -1.68 7.07 28.45
C LYS A 380 -0.26 6.97 28.99
N VAL A 381 0.65 7.72 28.39
CA VAL A 381 2.03 7.88 28.89
C VAL A 381 1.99 8.60 30.25
N SER A 382 2.58 7.99 31.26
CA SER A 382 2.73 8.54 32.62
C SER A 382 4.12 8.21 33.13
N GLY A 383 5.05 9.17 32.95
CA GLY A 383 6.48 8.92 33.14
C GLY A 383 6.96 7.83 32.17
N SER A 384 7.67 6.82 32.70
CA SER A 384 8.19 5.69 31.92
C SER A 384 7.21 4.52 31.76
N LYS A 385 5.91 4.71 32.04
CA LYS A 385 4.89 3.66 31.98
C LYS A 385 3.70 4.07 31.10
N LEU A 386 3.12 3.10 30.39
CA LEU A 386 1.80 3.23 29.77
C LEU A 386 0.76 2.77 30.81
N LYS A 387 -0.06 3.69 31.31
CA LYS A 387 -1.06 3.41 32.35
C LYS A 387 -2.45 3.28 31.74
N LYS A 388 -3.23 2.32 32.24
CA LYS A 388 -4.66 2.16 31.95
C LYS A 388 -5.41 3.42 32.38
N THR A 389 -6.25 3.96 31.51
CA THR A 389 -7.08 5.14 31.80
C THR A 389 -8.56 4.79 31.73
N GLU A 390 -9.02 4.32 30.58
CA GLU A 390 -10.43 4.04 30.30
C GLU A 390 -10.59 2.61 29.81
N ARG A 391 -11.63 1.90 30.26
CA ARG A 391 -11.96 0.58 29.72
C ARG A 391 -12.73 0.74 28.41
N VAL A 392 -12.28 0.06 27.35
CA VAL A 392 -12.94 0.07 26.05
C VAL A 392 -13.91 -1.10 25.99
N LYS A 393 -15.16 -0.82 25.58
CA LYS A 393 -16.14 -1.86 25.27
C LYS A 393 -15.85 -2.39 23.87
N VAL A 394 -15.55 -3.67 23.78
CA VAL A 394 -15.17 -4.34 22.53
C VAL A 394 -15.97 -5.64 22.40
N PRO A 395 -16.17 -6.15 21.18
CA PRO A 395 -16.84 -7.43 20.98
C PRO A 395 -16.18 -8.58 21.73
N LYS A 396 -16.93 -9.66 21.90
CA LYS A 396 -16.36 -10.94 22.34
C LYS A 396 -15.28 -11.37 21.34
N GLU A 397 -14.18 -11.93 21.84
CA GLU A 397 -13.08 -12.48 21.00
C GLU A 397 -12.25 -11.43 20.23
N PHE A 398 -12.42 -10.15 20.60
CA PHE A 398 -11.61 -9.05 20.11
C PHE A 398 -10.12 -9.23 20.41
N GLN A 399 -9.27 -8.86 19.45
CA GLN A 399 -7.81 -8.96 19.52
C GLN A 399 -7.20 -7.61 19.14
N VAL A 400 -6.53 -6.95 20.08
CA VAL A 400 -6.10 -5.55 19.94
C VAL A 400 -5.10 -5.34 18.80
N THR A 401 -4.27 -6.33 18.47
CA THR A 401 -3.30 -6.25 17.36
C THR A 401 -3.94 -6.46 15.99
N SER A 402 -5.13 -7.06 15.97
CA SER A 402 -5.85 -7.53 14.78
C SER A 402 -7.15 -6.76 14.55
N ALA A 403 -7.23 -5.55 15.10
CA ALA A 403 -8.41 -4.70 15.08
C ALA A 403 -8.03 -3.25 14.81
N GLN A 404 -8.97 -2.50 14.24
CA GLN A 404 -8.83 -1.07 14.02
C GLN A 404 -10.20 -0.38 14.04
N LEU A 405 -10.21 0.90 14.42
CA LEU A 405 -11.38 1.77 14.32
C LEU A 405 -11.47 2.34 12.91
N PHE A 406 -12.69 2.53 12.40
CA PHE A 406 -12.93 3.29 11.17
C PHE A 406 -14.25 4.06 11.27
N LYS A 407 -14.38 5.13 10.51
CA LYS A 407 -15.52 6.04 10.48
C LYS A 407 -16.28 5.93 9.17
N ASN A 408 -17.58 5.69 9.25
CA ASN A 408 -18.43 5.62 8.07
C ASN A 408 -19.83 6.13 8.42
N GLY A 409 -20.37 7.06 7.63
CA GLY A 409 -21.68 7.67 7.88
C GLY A 409 -21.77 8.40 9.23
N GLY A 410 -20.69 9.07 9.64
CA GLY A 410 -20.61 9.82 10.90
C GLY A 410 -20.57 8.96 12.18
N LYS A 411 -20.44 7.64 12.05
CA LYS A 411 -20.31 6.68 13.15
C LYS A 411 -18.94 6.02 13.14
N THR A 412 -18.49 5.59 14.31
CA THR A 412 -17.26 4.83 14.48
C THR A 412 -17.56 3.36 14.69
N TYR A 413 -16.86 2.50 13.97
CA TYR A 413 -16.99 1.04 14.01
C TYR A 413 -15.64 0.40 14.32
N PHE A 414 -15.66 -0.86 14.76
CA PHE A 414 -14.48 -1.73 14.76
C PHE A 414 -14.50 -2.65 13.55
N ALA A 415 -13.38 -2.71 12.84
CA ALA A 415 -13.05 -3.80 11.93
C ALA A 415 -11.99 -4.70 12.59
N TYR A 416 -12.25 -6.00 12.69
CA TYR A 416 -11.36 -6.91 13.44
C TYR A 416 -11.47 -8.37 12.99
N TYR A 417 -10.42 -9.13 13.28
CA TYR A 417 -10.49 -10.60 13.21
C TYR A 417 -10.86 -11.19 14.57
N ASP A 418 -11.78 -12.16 14.59
CA ASP A 418 -12.08 -12.95 15.80
C ASP A 418 -11.12 -14.14 15.98
N LEU A 419 -11.32 -14.92 17.06
CA LEU A 419 -10.43 -16.04 17.40
C LEU A 419 -10.55 -17.20 16.40
N ASP A 420 -11.62 -17.22 15.61
CA ASP A 420 -11.84 -18.18 14.54
C ASP A 420 -11.39 -17.62 13.18
N TYR A 421 -10.68 -16.49 13.14
CA TYR A 421 -10.12 -15.84 11.96
C TYR A 421 -11.17 -15.38 10.92
N TYR A 422 -12.40 -15.10 11.36
CA TYR A 422 -13.37 -14.37 10.55
C TYR A 422 -13.15 -12.88 10.71
N PHE A 423 -13.34 -12.14 9.61
CA PHE A 423 -13.29 -10.69 9.62
C PHE A 423 -14.67 -10.14 9.95
N ASN A 424 -14.74 -9.19 10.88
CA ASN A 424 -15.98 -8.71 11.47
C ASN A 424 -16.03 -7.19 11.49
N VAL A 425 -17.24 -6.65 11.38
CA VAL A 425 -17.55 -5.24 11.66
C VAL A 425 -18.52 -5.17 12.84
N SER A 426 -18.24 -4.26 13.78
CA SER A 426 -19.10 -4.07 14.96
C SER A 426 -19.25 -2.61 15.35
N ASP A 427 -20.37 -2.31 15.98
CA ASP A 427 -20.65 -1.06 16.70
C ASP A 427 -20.53 -1.34 18.20
N GLY A 428 -19.40 -0.97 18.79
CA GLY A 428 -19.05 -1.35 20.16
C GLY A 428 -19.03 -2.87 20.31
N GLU A 429 -19.95 -3.42 21.11
CA GLU A 429 -20.07 -4.88 21.35
C GLU A 429 -21.00 -5.58 20.35
N LYS A 430 -21.77 -4.82 19.55
CA LYS A 430 -22.77 -5.36 18.63
C LYS A 430 -22.13 -5.71 17.29
N LEU A 431 -22.10 -6.99 16.96
CA LEU A 431 -21.72 -7.46 15.63
C LEU A 431 -22.74 -6.98 14.59
N LEU A 432 -22.26 -6.31 13.55
CA LEU A 432 -23.08 -5.81 12.43
C LEU A 432 -22.93 -6.69 11.20
N TRP A 433 -21.71 -7.15 10.94
CA TRP A 433 -21.39 -7.95 9.77
C TRP A 433 -20.21 -8.86 10.07
N ARG A 434 -20.20 -10.03 9.43
CA ARG A 434 -19.13 -11.03 9.51
C ARG A 434 -18.86 -11.57 8.12
N SER A 435 -17.59 -11.81 7.81
CA SER A 435 -17.21 -12.41 6.55
C SER A 435 -17.88 -13.78 6.38
N PRO A 436 -18.43 -14.12 5.20
CA PRO A 436 -18.99 -15.45 4.94
C PRO A 436 -17.97 -16.60 5.06
N ILE A 437 -16.67 -16.30 5.01
CA ILE A 437 -15.58 -17.27 5.05
C ILE A 437 -14.49 -16.83 6.03
N GLN A 438 -13.71 -17.80 6.49
CA GLN A 438 -12.49 -17.58 7.26
C GLN A 438 -11.40 -17.04 6.34
N ILE A 439 -10.88 -15.84 6.65
CA ILE A 439 -9.93 -15.12 5.76
C ILE A 439 -8.72 -14.54 6.49
N GLY A 440 -8.70 -14.60 7.82
CA GLY A 440 -7.55 -14.19 8.63
C GLY A 440 -6.42 -15.22 8.66
N ALA A 441 -5.67 -15.17 9.74
CA ALA A 441 -4.38 -15.83 9.97
C ALA A 441 -3.27 -15.36 9.03
N SER A 442 -2.05 -15.30 9.55
CA SER A 442 -0.82 -15.08 8.80
C SER A 442 0.17 -16.21 9.08
N PRO A 443 1.25 -16.33 8.30
CA PRO A 443 2.30 -17.31 8.62
C PRO A 443 3.04 -17.05 9.94
N ASN A 444 2.87 -15.89 10.58
CA ASN A 444 3.40 -15.53 11.89
C ASN A 444 2.54 -16.15 13.00
N SER A 445 3.14 -17.05 13.76
CA SER A 445 2.52 -17.66 14.92
C SER A 445 3.35 -17.44 16.18
N ILE A 446 2.63 -17.21 17.26
CA ILE A 446 3.13 -17.32 18.63
C ILE A 446 2.77 -18.70 19.14
N TYR A 447 3.65 -19.32 19.92
CA TYR A 447 3.36 -20.57 20.59
C TYR A 447 3.87 -20.59 22.02
N TRP A 448 3.21 -21.39 22.86
CA TRP A 448 3.61 -21.68 24.22
C TRP A 448 3.20 -23.10 24.57
N TYR A 449 3.76 -23.64 25.65
CA TYR A 449 3.41 -24.95 26.16
C TYR A 449 2.43 -24.83 27.32
N ASN A 450 1.41 -25.67 27.32
CA ASN A 450 0.50 -25.87 28.44
C ASN A 450 0.42 -27.37 28.73
N ASP A 451 0.95 -27.82 29.86
CA ASP A 451 1.02 -29.24 30.24
C ASP A 451 1.55 -30.13 29.09
N ASP A 452 2.69 -29.74 28.51
CA ASP A 452 3.34 -30.36 27.34
C ASP A 452 2.56 -30.28 26.00
N ILE A 453 1.38 -29.65 25.99
CA ILE A 453 0.62 -29.38 24.77
C ILE A 453 1.09 -28.06 24.16
N LEU A 454 1.56 -28.12 22.91
CA LEU A 454 1.90 -26.93 22.13
C LEU A 454 0.62 -26.20 21.72
N ILE A 455 0.41 -25.01 22.26
CA ILE A 455 -0.63 -24.09 21.82
C ILE A 455 -0.01 -23.12 20.82
N SER A 456 -0.65 -22.96 19.66
CA SER A 456 -0.22 -22.01 18.62
C SER A 456 -1.34 -21.02 18.34
N TYR A 457 -0.99 -19.75 18.24
CA TYR A 457 -1.87 -18.66 17.89
C TYR A 457 -1.28 -17.91 16.69
N TYR A 458 -2.04 -17.82 15.60
CA TYR A 458 -1.62 -17.13 14.40
C TYR A 458 -2.03 -15.66 14.49
N ILE A 459 -1.08 -14.77 14.26
CA ILE A 459 -1.34 -13.33 14.22
C ILE A 459 -2.01 -13.03 12.90
N THR A 460 -2.91 -12.04 12.88
CA THR A 460 -3.52 -11.57 11.62
C THR A 460 -3.02 -10.16 11.29
N PRO A 461 -2.81 -9.84 10.00
CA PRO A 461 -2.45 -8.50 9.58
C PRO A 461 -3.48 -7.49 10.06
N LYS A 462 -3.02 -6.36 10.59
CA LYS A 462 -3.93 -5.37 11.16
C LYS A 462 -4.72 -4.67 10.05
N PRO A 463 -6.06 -4.54 10.15
CA PRO A 463 -6.86 -3.78 9.20
C PRO A 463 -6.45 -2.30 9.13
N LYS A 464 -6.55 -1.67 7.96
CA LYS A 464 -6.12 -0.29 7.71
C LYS A 464 -7.27 0.54 7.10
N PRO A 465 -7.86 1.48 7.84
CA PRO A 465 -8.83 2.43 7.31
C PRO A 465 -8.20 3.29 6.23
N ILE A 466 -8.98 3.63 5.22
CA ILE A 466 -8.60 4.54 4.15
C ILE A 466 -9.87 5.17 3.58
N ASP A 467 -9.85 6.47 3.31
CA ASP A 467 -10.85 7.12 2.46
C ASP A 467 -10.33 7.02 1.02
N ALA A 468 -10.69 5.95 0.32
CA ALA A 468 -10.11 5.61 -0.97
C ALA A 468 -10.68 6.47 -2.10
N ASP A 469 -11.95 6.88 -1.99
CA ASP A 469 -12.64 7.67 -3.01
C ASP A 469 -12.77 9.17 -2.66
N GLY A 470 -12.41 9.57 -1.44
CA GLY A 470 -12.40 10.95 -0.98
C GLY A 470 -13.78 11.47 -0.57
N ASP A 471 -14.74 10.59 -0.29
CA ASP A 471 -16.11 10.96 0.08
C ASP A 471 -16.27 11.30 1.58
N GLY A 472 -15.20 11.12 2.38
CA GLY A 472 -15.17 11.36 3.81
C GLY A 472 -15.68 10.20 4.67
N ASN A 473 -16.01 9.06 4.06
CA ASN A 473 -16.21 7.78 4.71
C ASN A 473 -14.97 6.91 4.50
N GLU A 474 -14.61 6.15 5.53
CA GLU A 474 -13.50 5.23 5.43
C GLU A 474 -13.98 3.86 4.97
N GLU A 475 -13.30 3.33 3.95
CA GLU A 475 -13.17 1.92 3.67
C GLU A 475 -12.13 1.27 4.59
N VAL A 476 -12.07 -0.06 4.61
CA VAL A 476 -11.06 -0.79 5.37
C VAL A 476 -10.31 -1.77 4.49
N LEU A 477 -8.99 -1.59 4.39
CA LEU A 477 -8.10 -2.56 3.79
C LEU A 477 -7.85 -3.70 4.77
N PHE A 478 -7.94 -4.93 4.29
CA PHE A 478 -7.66 -6.14 5.08
C PHE A 478 -7.08 -7.25 4.21
N SER A 479 -6.34 -8.18 4.81
CA SER A 479 -5.70 -9.27 4.06
C SER A 479 -6.60 -10.49 3.96
N GLN A 480 -6.47 -11.22 2.86
CA GLN A 480 -6.96 -12.59 2.72
C GLN A 480 -5.81 -13.49 2.26
N ASN A 481 -5.50 -14.50 3.06
CA ASN A 481 -4.51 -15.52 2.71
C ASN A 481 -5.16 -16.77 2.12
N LYS A 482 -4.53 -17.34 1.08
CA LYS A 482 -4.94 -18.62 0.48
C LYS A 482 -4.26 -19.77 1.22
N ASN A 483 -5.07 -20.59 1.89
CA ASN A 483 -4.58 -21.81 2.53
C ASN A 483 -4.18 -22.84 1.45
N ALA A 484 -2.96 -23.37 1.55
CA ALA A 484 -2.39 -24.32 0.60
C ALA A 484 -2.91 -25.75 0.82
N VAL A 485 -3.27 -26.11 2.06
CA VAL A 485 -3.75 -27.44 2.43
C VAL A 485 -4.92 -27.31 3.42
N PRO A 486 -6.13 -26.97 2.94
CA PRO A 486 -7.29 -26.89 3.80
C PRO A 486 -7.59 -28.27 4.42
N GLY A 487 -7.62 -28.37 5.74
CA GLY A 487 -8.24 -29.50 6.45
C GLY A 487 -7.41 -30.78 6.63
N VAL A 488 -6.13 -30.84 6.21
CA VAL A 488 -5.31 -32.07 6.40
C VAL A 488 -4.63 -32.12 7.78
N LEU A 489 -4.25 -30.97 8.34
CA LEU A 489 -3.68 -30.87 9.69
C LEU A 489 -4.44 -29.80 10.49
N ARG A 490 -5.11 -30.20 11.57
CA ARG A 490 -5.73 -29.23 12.49
C ARG A 490 -4.63 -28.35 13.10
N ASN A 491 -4.84 -27.03 13.11
CA ASN A 491 -3.94 -26.01 13.68
C ASN A 491 -2.62 -25.76 12.94
N ILE A 492 -2.45 -26.26 11.71
CA ILE A 492 -1.31 -25.90 10.84
C ILE A 492 -1.84 -25.16 9.62
N TYR A 493 -1.63 -23.84 9.58
CA TYR A 493 -1.94 -23.04 8.41
C TYR A 493 -0.71 -22.97 7.50
N THR A 494 -0.82 -23.57 6.32
CA THR A 494 0.15 -23.39 5.23
C THR A 494 -0.45 -22.43 4.21
N PHE A 495 0.32 -21.46 3.73
CA PHE A 495 -0.18 -20.44 2.81
C PHE A 495 0.56 -20.51 1.48
N ASP A 496 -0.19 -20.45 0.37
CA ASP A 496 0.36 -20.44 -1.01
C ASP A 496 0.17 -19.07 -1.69
N GLY A 497 -0.44 -18.11 -1.00
CA GLY A 497 -0.60 -16.77 -1.52
C GLY A 497 -1.47 -15.89 -0.63
N GLY A 498 -1.66 -14.66 -1.08
CA GLY A 498 -2.57 -13.72 -0.45
C GLY A 498 -2.89 -12.54 -1.34
N ARG A 499 -3.90 -11.79 -0.94
CA ARG A 499 -4.32 -10.51 -1.53
C ARG A 499 -4.80 -9.56 -0.44
N VAL A 500 -4.73 -8.28 -0.72
CA VAL A 500 -5.42 -7.24 0.05
C VAL A 500 -6.79 -7.00 -0.58
N LEU A 501 -7.81 -6.89 0.26
CA LEU A 501 -9.20 -6.59 -0.06
C LEU A 501 -9.57 -5.22 0.52
N LEU A 502 -10.56 -4.57 -0.07
CA LEU A 502 -11.16 -3.32 0.39
C LEU A 502 -12.59 -3.59 0.84
N LEU A 503 -12.89 -3.36 2.12
CA LEU A 503 -14.23 -3.41 2.67
C LEU A 503 -14.89 -2.04 2.47
N TYR A 504 -16.07 -2.00 1.89
CA TYR A 504 -16.86 -0.79 1.72
C TYR A 504 -18.30 -1.00 2.19
N ARG A 505 -19.01 0.10 2.41
CA ARG A 505 -20.42 0.05 2.80
C ARG A 505 -21.30 -0.11 1.57
N SER A 506 -22.20 -1.09 1.61
CA SER A 506 -23.19 -1.36 0.55
C SER A 506 -24.60 -1.29 1.15
N GLY A 507 -25.22 -0.11 1.06
CA GLY A 507 -26.50 0.16 1.71
C GLY A 507 -26.43 0.06 3.25
N GLU A 508 -27.20 -0.87 3.81
CA GLU A 508 -27.22 -1.15 5.26
C GLU A 508 -26.20 -2.20 5.71
N THR A 509 -25.48 -2.83 4.78
CA THR A 509 -24.47 -3.87 5.04
C THR A 509 -23.09 -3.44 4.57
N PHE A 510 -22.12 -4.33 4.73
CA PHE A 510 -20.79 -4.23 4.16
C PHE A 510 -20.59 -5.28 3.07
N ASP A 511 -19.77 -4.93 2.08
CA ASP A 511 -19.28 -5.82 1.04
C ASP A 511 -17.79 -5.55 0.82
N TRP A 512 -17.12 -6.36 0.00
CA TRP A 512 -15.70 -6.16 -0.29
C TRP A 512 -15.36 -6.35 -1.76
N GLU A 513 -14.24 -5.78 -2.16
CA GLU A 513 -13.63 -5.99 -3.46
C GLU A 513 -12.10 -6.15 -3.37
N GLU A 514 -11.45 -6.44 -4.49
CA GLU A 514 -10.01 -6.63 -4.53
C GLU A 514 -9.25 -5.30 -4.58
N ALA A 515 -8.51 -4.98 -3.52
CA ALA A 515 -7.58 -3.85 -3.50
C ALA A 515 -6.29 -4.12 -4.29
N THR A 516 -5.91 -5.40 -4.42
CA THR A 516 -4.71 -5.85 -5.14
C THR A 516 -4.99 -7.12 -5.92
N SER A 517 -4.21 -7.38 -6.97
CA SER A 517 -4.20 -8.70 -7.58
C SER A 517 -3.59 -9.74 -6.64
N PRO A 518 -4.10 -10.99 -6.63
CA PRO A 518 -3.52 -12.05 -5.82
C PRO A 518 -2.05 -12.32 -6.17
N VAL A 519 -1.24 -12.56 -5.13
CA VAL A 519 0.15 -12.98 -5.26
C VAL A 519 0.25 -14.42 -4.74
N TYR A 520 0.65 -15.34 -5.63
CA TYR A 520 0.78 -16.77 -5.32
C TYR A 520 2.23 -17.24 -5.33
N LYS A 521 2.48 -18.43 -4.78
CA LYS A 521 3.78 -19.13 -4.73
C LYS A 521 4.87 -18.38 -3.96
N LEU A 522 4.50 -17.40 -3.14
CA LEU A 522 5.42 -16.65 -2.28
C LEU A 522 5.08 -16.76 -0.80
N GLY A 523 4.15 -17.65 -0.44
CA GLY A 523 3.64 -17.77 0.92
C GLY A 523 2.45 -16.86 1.22
N GLY A 524 2.13 -16.70 2.49
CA GLY A 524 1.03 -15.84 2.95
C GLY A 524 1.50 -14.43 3.28
N ILE A 525 0.59 -13.46 3.23
CA ILE A 525 0.76 -12.11 3.75
C ILE A 525 0.93 -12.18 5.27
N GLU A 526 2.05 -11.66 5.76
CA GLU A 526 2.30 -11.45 7.19
C GLU A 526 1.77 -10.14 7.72
N GLU A 527 1.96 -9.09 6.94
CA GLU A 527 1.51 -7.74 7.23
C GLU A 527 1.56 -6.91 5.95
N PHE A 528 0.77 -5.85 5.88
CA PHE A 528 0.80 -4.92 4.77
C PHE A 528 0.53 -3.48 5.22
N ASP A 529 0.89 -2.55 4.35
CA ASP A 529 0.51 -1.15 4.46
C ASP A 529 0.36 -0.53 3.06
N TYR A 530 -0.28 0.63 2.98
CA TYR A 530 -0.44 1.39 1.74
C TYR A 530 0.37 2.69 1.81
N LEU A 531 1.17 2.96 0.77
CA LEU A 531 1.94 4.20 0.63
C LEU A 531 1.24 5.11 -0.39
N PRO A 532 0.29 5.98 0.05
CA PRO A 532 -0.53 6.77 -0.86
C PRO A 532 0.29 7.70 -1.75
N GLN A 533 1.40 8.26 -1.25
CA GLN A 533 2.29 9.13 -2.02
C GLN A 533 2.86 8.45 -3.28
N TYR A 534 3.07 7.13 -3.21
CA TYR A 534 3.65 6.32 -4.28
C TYR A 534 2.64 5.43 -4.99
N ASP A 535 1.40 5.40 -4.49
CA ASP A 535 0.32 4.57 -4.96
C ASP A 535 0.74 3.09 -5.06
N VAL A 536 1.22 2.56 -3.94
CA VAL A 536 1.75 1.20 -3.86
C VAL A 536 1.45 0.56 -2.51
N PHE A 537 1.08 -0.71 -2.53
CA PHE A 537 1.05 -1.54 -1.33
C PHE A 537 2.44 -2.05 -1.01
N VAL A 538 2.82 -2.00 0.26
CA VAL A 538 4.00 -2.66 0.78
C VAL A 538 3.55 -3.83 1.63
N SER A 539 4.02 -5.04 1.34
CA SER A 539 3.59 -6.22 2.07
C SER A 539 4.73 -7.21 2.29
N ILE A 540 4.70 -7.86 3.44
CA ILE A 540 5.58 -8.99 3.75
C ILE A 540 4.86 -10.27 3.33
N PHE A 541 5.52 -11.07 2.51
CA PHE A 541 5.11 -12.43 2.21
C PHE A 541 6.07 -13.41 2.85
N THR A 542 5.56 -14.41 3.58
CA THR A 542 6.39 -15.45 4.20
C THR A 542 6.01 -16.82 3.69
N GLU A 543 6.98 -17.49 3.09
CA GLU A 543 6.93 -18.90 2.78
C GLU A 543 7.21 -19.70 4.04
N VAL A 544 6.26 -20.54 4.45
CA VAL A 544 6.41 -21.47 5.58
C VAL A 544 6.25 -22.88 5.05
N ASN A 545 7.20 -23.74 5.38
CA ASN A 545 7.16 -25.17 5.09
C ASN A 545 7.52 -25.91 6.38
N ILE A 546 6.86 -27.05 6.65
CA ILE A 546 7.13 -27.91 7.80
C ILE A 546 8.63 -28.26 7.94
N LEU A 547 9.36 -28.32 6.81
CA LEU A 547 10.77 -28.72 6.77
C LEU A 547 11.77 -27.56 6.70
N LYS A 548 11.32 -26.31 6.57
CA LYS A 548 12.22 -25.16 6.35
C LYS A 548 11.86 -24.00 7.25
N ASN A 549 12.89 -23.27 7.70
CA ASN A 549 12.69 -22.01 8.42
C ASN A 549 11.86 -21.03 7.57
N PRO A 550 10.99 -20.23 8.19
CA PRO A 550 10.19 -19.23 7.48
C PRO A 550 11.07 -18.28 6.69
N HIS A 551 10.67 -18.03 5.44
CA HIS A 551 11.41 -17.15 4.55
C HIS A 551 10.55 -15.98 4.10
N SER A 552 10.84 -14.79 4.62
CA SER A 552 10.10 -13.57 4.31
C SER A 552 10.71 -12.77 3.17
N LYS A 553 9.84 -12.12 2.40
CA LYS A 553 10.18 -11.15 1.34
C LYS A 553 9.31 -9.91 1.51
N LEU A 554 9.90 -8.74 1.28
CA LEU A 554 9.17 -7.47 1.18
C LEU A 554 8.81 -7.23 -0.28
N LEU A 555 7.55 -6.95 -0.54
CA LEU A 555 7.01 -6.72 -1.86
C LEU A 555 6.44 -5.32 -1.97
N PHE A 556 6.60 -4.72 -3.15
CA PHE A 556 5.70 -3.69 -3.65
C PHE A 556 4.62 -4.36 -4.50
N ILE A 557 3.36 -4.01 -4.29
CA ILE A 557 2.19 -4.59 -4.98
C ILE A 557 1.35 -3.47 -5.56
N LYS A 558 0.88 -3.66 -6.80
CA LYS A 558 0.08 -2.66 -7.50
C LYS A 558 -1.34 -2.59 -6.91
N PRO A 559 -1.86 -1.39 -6.59
CA PRO A 559 -3.26 -1.17 -6.30
C PRO A 559 -4.15 -1.46 -7.52
N LYS A 560 -5.43 -1.74 -7.28
CA LYS A 560 -6.45 -1.96 -8.31
C LYS A 560 -7.48 -0.83 -8.45
N PHE A 561 -7.70 -0.06 -7.39
CA PHE A 561 -8.65 1.06 -7.36
C PHE A 561 -8.01 2.36 -7.86
#